data_AF-A0A956BN69-F1
#
_entry.id   AF-A0A956BN69-F1
#
_cell.length_a   1.000
_cell.length_b   1.000
_cell.length_c   1.000
_cell.angle_alpha   90.00
_cell.angle_beta   90.00
_cell.angle_gamma   90.00
#
_symmetry.space_group_name_H-M   'P 1'
#
loop_
_entity.id
_entity.type
_entity.pdbx_description
1 polymer ?
#
loop_
_entity_poly.entity_id
_entity_poly.type
_entity_poly.pdbx_seq_one_letter_code
_entity_poly.pdbx_strand_id
1 'polypeptide(L)'
;MDITRKTRLMNIVSNEEMRDILEWYGLPTHDPHYFRLTLEDFCNAHDVDVEDVQLELAAGAEGDEEEEDEDWLYEEEADEAAP
;
A
#
# COMPACT_ATOMS: atom_id res chain seq x y z
N MET A 1 -5.55 -3.03 -3.66
CA MET A 1 -5.95 -4.19 -2.79
C MET A 1 -5.81 -3.73 -1.35
N ASP A 2 -6.84 -3.84 -0.51
CA ASP A 2 -6.73 -3.44 0.91
C ASP A 2 -5.84 -4.39 1.73
N ILE A 3 -4.70 -3.89 2.22
CA ILE A 3 -3.83 -4.60 3.14
C ILE A 3 -4.17 -4.24 4.59
N THR A 4 -4.46 -5.28 5.38
CA THR A 4 -4.79 -5.15 6.80
C THR A 4 -3.83 -6.01 7.61
N ARG A 5 -3.75 -5.73 8.92
CA ARG A 5 -2.99 -6.53 9.91
C ARG A 5 -3.30 -8.02 9.87
N LYS A 6 -4.52 -8.39 9.48
CA LYS A 6 -5.01 -9.77 9.40
C LYS A 6 -4.79 -10.41 8.02
N THR A 7 -4.29 -9.66 7.06
CA THR A 7 -3.96 -10.18 5.73
C THR A 7 -2.86 -11.22 5.88
N ARG A 8 -3.04 -12.37 5.21
CA ARG A 8 -2.05 -13.45 5.22
C ARG A 8 -0.84 -13.08 4.40
N LEU A 9 0.34 -13.40 4.91
CA LEU A 9 1.60 -13.16 4.20
C LEU A 9 1.61 -13.76 2.80
N MET A 10 1.04 -14.95 2.60
CA MET A 10 0.93 -15.59 1.27
C MET A 10 0.34 -14.64 0.20
N ASN A 11 -0.64 -13.83 0.58
CA ASN A 11 -1.29 -12.90 -0.36
C ASN A 11 -0.42 -11.67 -0.63
N ILE A 12 0.41 -11.28 0.34
CA ILE A 12 1.31 -10.11 0.26
C ILE A 12 2.54 -10.47 -0.58
N VAL A 13 3.22 -11.58 -0.25
CA VAL A 13 4.44 -12.03 -0.97
C VAL A 13 4.17 -12.53 -2.39
N SER A 14 2.89 -12.64 -2.79
CA SER A 14 2.51 -12.92 -4.18
C SER A 14 2.76 -11.71 -5.10
N ASN A 15 2.87 -10.50 -4.53
CA ASN A 15 3.25 -9.28 -5.24
C ASN A 15 4.73 -8.98 -4.97
N GLU A 16 5.50 -8.74 -6.04
CA GLU A 16 6.94 -8.48 -5.97
C GLU A 16 7.28 -7.19 -5.22
N GLU A 17 6.58 -6.09 -5.46
CA GLU A 17 6.81 -4.82 -4.75
C GLU A 17 6.53 -4.96 -3.26
N MET A 18 5.43 -5.63 -2.90
CA MET A 18 5.09 -5.86 -1.49
C MET A 18 6.11 -6.75 -0.80
N ARG A 19 6.68 -7.73 -1.51
CA ARG A 19 7.77 -8.57 -1.01
C ARG A 19 9.02 -7.74 -0.76
N ASP A 20 9.38 -6.84 -1.68
CA ASP A 20 10.54 -5.97 -1.55
C ASP A 20 10.39 -5.01 -0.36
N ILE A 21 9.20 -4.47 -0.11
CA ILE A 21 8.90 -3.66 1.09
C ILE A 21 9.16 -4.48 2.36
N LEU A 22 8.64 -5.71 2.45
CA LEU A 22 8.89 -6.57 3.61
C LEU A 22 10.39 -6.86 3.80
N GLU A 23 11.13 -7.11 2.71
CA GLU A 23 12.59 -7.32 2.76
C GLU A 23 13.36 -6.06 3.19
N TRP A 24 12.85 -4.86 2.85
CA TRP A 24 13.42 -3.58 3.27
C TRP A 24 13.35 -3.38 4.80
N TYR A 25 12.27 -3.86 5.43
CA TYR A 25 12.13 -3.94 6.89
C TYR A 25 12.92 -5.09 7.53
N GLY A 26 13.67 -5.86 6.74
CA GLY A 26 14.49 -6.98 7.22
C GLY A 26 13.68 -8.26 7.51
N LEU A 27 12.47 -8.36 6.97
CA LEU A 27 11.60 -9.52 7.19
C LEU A 27 11.89 -10.64 6.17
N PRO A 28 12.05 -11.90 6.61
CA PRO A 28 12.37 -13.01 5.70
C PRO A 28 11.14 -13.49 4.93
N THR A 29 11.03 -13.11 3.66
CA THR A 29 9.90 -13.47 2.78
C THR A 29 10.08 -14.81 2.06
N HIS A 30 11.28 -15.41 2.10
CA HIS A 30 11.61 -16.65 1.38
C HIS A 30 11.23 -17.94 2.13
N ASP A 31 10.82 -17.84 3.40
CA ASP A 31 10.46 -19.01 4.20
C ASP A 31 8.94 -19.30 4.14
N PRO A 32 8.53 -20.41 3.51
CA PRO A 32 7.13 -20.76 3.38
C PRO A 32 6.43 -21.08 4.70
N HIS A 33 7.16 -21.23 5.81
CA HIS A 33 6.59 -21.37 7.15
C HIS A 33 5.75 -20.13 7.53
N TYR A 34 6.19 -18.94 7.12
CA TYR A 34 5.51 -17.69 7.46
C TYR A 34 4.28 -17.40 6.61
N PHE A 35 4.08 -18.09 5.48
CA PHE A 35 2.97 -17.84 4.55
C PHE A 35 1.58 -18.02 5.18
N ARG A 36 1.50 -18.81 6.25
CA ARG A 36 0.25 -19.04 7.00
C ARG A 36 -0.02 -17.99 8.07
N LEU A 37 0.99 -17.19 8.43
CA LEU A 37 0.88 -16.13 9.42
C LEU A 37 0.21 -14.89 8.84
N THR A 38 -0.36 -14.09 9.73
CA THR A 38 -0.84 -12.75 9.39
C THR A 38 0.32 -11.76 9.38
N LEU A 39 0.13 -10.62 8.72
CA LEU A 39 1.09 -9.52 8.74
C LEU A 39 1.46 -9.12 10.18
N GLU A 40 0.46 -9.00 11.06
CA GLU A 40 0.67 -8.68 12.48
C GLU A 40 1.49 -9.74 13.21
N ASP A 41 1.13 -11.02 13.09
CA ASP A 41 1.89 -12.10 13.74
C ASP A 41 3.34 -12.14 13.26
N PHE A 42 3.55 -11.87 11.97
CA PHE A 42 4.86 -11.89 11.36
C PHE A 42 5.72 -10.70 11.80
N CYS A 43 5.20 -9.47 11.74
CA CYS A 43 5.89 -8.28 12.23
C CYS A 43 6.21 -8.41 13.72
N ASN A 44 5.26 -8.89 14.53
CA ASN A 44 5.47 -9.14 15.97
C ASN A 44 6.57 -10.18 16.24
N ALA A 45 6.67 -11.24 15.42
CA ALA A 45 7.71 -12.25 15.56
C ALA A 45 9.12 -11.72 15.29
N HIS A 46 9.23 -10.60 14.56
CA HIS A 46 10.47 -9.97 14.16
C HIS A 46 10.74 -8.62 14.85
N ASP A 47 9.91 -8.23 15.83
CA ASP A 47 10.00 -6.95 16.55
C ASP A 47 9.91 -5.72 15.60
N VAL A 48 9.11 -5.85 14.54
CA VAL A 48 8.85 -4.78 13.55
C VAL A 48 7.48 -4.16 13.80
N ASP A 49 7.38 -2.84 13.66
CA ASP A 49 6.12 -2.12 13.80
C ASP A 49 5.19 -2.43 12.62
N VAL A 50 4.06 -3.08 12.90
CA VAL A 50 3.09 -3.47 11.87
C VAL A 50 2.37 -2.27 11.26
N GLU A 51 2.20 -1.16 11.98
CA GLU A 51 1.47 0.00 11.47
C GLU A 51 2.28 0.69 10.37
N ASP A 52 3.59 0.80 10.57
CA ASP A 52 4.52 1.37 9.61
C ASP A 52 4.60 0.52 8.33
N VAL A 53 4.82 -0.80 8.49
CA VAL A 53 4.84 -1.73 7.36
C VAL A 53 3.51 -1.75 6.61
N GLN A 54 2.38 -1.68 7.33
CA GLN A 54 1.05 -1.66 6.69
C GLN A 54 0.86 -0.41 5.83
N LEU A 55 1.37 0.75 6.27
CA LEU A 55 1.25 2.01 5.55
C LEU A 55 2.05 1.97 4.25
N GLU A 56 3.30 1.50 4.29
CA GLU A 56 4.14 1.34 3.10
C GLU A 56 3.56 0.29 2.13
N LEU A 57 3.04 -0.81 2.66
CA LEU A 57 2.37 -1.83 1.84
C LEU A 57 1.10 -1.32 1.16
N ALA A 58 0.35 -0.42 1.82
CA ALA A 58 -0.82 0.23 1.21
C ALA A 58 -0.37 1.18 0.09
N ALA A 59 0.65 2.01 0.34
CA ALA A 59 1.21 2.90 -0.67
C ALA A 59 1.75 2.15 -1.90
N GLY A 60 2.49 1.04 -1.68
CA GLY A 60 2.94 0.18 -2.77
C GLY A 60 1.82 -0.63 -3.46
N ALA A 61 0.66 -0.77 -2.84
CA ALA A 61 -0.53 -1.36 -3.47
C ALA A 61 -1.31 -0.37 -4.34
N GLU A 62 -1.16 0.92 -4.05
CA GLU A 62 -1.85 2.06 -4.70
C GLU A 62 -0.93 2.78 -5.71
N GLY A 63 0.36 2.44 -5.79
CA GLY A 63 1.35 3.01 -6.72
C GLY A 63 1.09 2.79 -8.22
N ASP A 64 -0.08 2.26 -8.60
CA ASP A 64 -0.62 2.19 -9.97
C ASP A 64 -1.81 3.16 -10.17
N GLU A 65 -1.97 4.15 -9.29
CA GLU A 65 -2.88 5.29 -9.51
C GLU A 65 -2.02 6.49 -9.93
N GLU A 66 -1.81 6.61 -11.24
CA GLU A 66 -1.36 7.85 -11.86
C GLU A 66 -2.22 9.00 -11.34
N GLU A 67 -1.55 10.07 -10.89
CA GLU A 67 -2.15 11.33 -10.42
C GLU A 67 -3.28 11.82 -11.35
N GLU A 68 -4.55 11.59 -11.00
CA GLU A 68 -5.66 12.45 -11.43
C GLU A 68 -5.70 13.69 -10.50
N ASP A 69 -4.59 14.44 -10.48
CA ASP A 69 -4.63 15.88 -10.17
C ASP A 69 -5.23 16.59 -11.39
N GLU A 70 -6.53 16.39 -11.62
CA GLU A 70 -7.32 17.18 -12.57
C GLU A 70 -7.63 18.57 -11.97
N ASP A 71 -6.58 19.36 -11.75
CA ASP A 71 -6.67 20.81 -11.59
C ASP A 71 -6.95 21.46 -12.96
N TRP A 72 -8.13 21.28 -13.59
CA TRP A 72 -8.52 22.06 -14.79
C TRP A 72 -10.02 21.98 -15.14
N LEU A 73 -10.88 22.69 -14.39
CA LEU A 73 -11.98 23.45 -15.02
C LEU A 73 -12.61 24.50 -14.06
N TYR A 74 -11.84 25.53 -13.69
CA TYR A 74 -12.44 26.83 -13.34
C TYR A 74 -12.22 27.80 -14.51
N GLU A 75 -12.99 27.62 -15.59
CA GLU A 75 -13.26 28.71 -16.51
C GLU A 75 -14.58 29.37 -16.10
N GLU A 76 -14.39 30.43 -15.31
CA GLU A 76 -15.31 31.51 -15.06
C GLU A 76 -15.71 32.16 -16.38
N GLU A 77 -16.79 31.71 -17.01
CA GLU A 77 -17.58 32.55 -17.94
C GLU A 77 -18.79 33.11 -17.20
N ALA A 78 -18.50 34.00 -16.24
CA ALA A 78 -19.42 35.07 -15.90
C ALA A 78 -18.99 36.30 -16.70
N ASP A 79 -19.99 36.95 -17.31
CA ASP A 79 -19.94 38.28 -17.91
C ASP A 79 -19.66 38.36 -19.42
N GLU A 80 -20.72 38.28 -20.25
CA GLU A 80 -20.97 39.37 -21.18
C GLU A 80 -22.47 39.52 -21.57
N ALA A 81 -23.04 40.62 -21.08
CA ALA A 81 -24.04 41.51 -21.71
C ALA A 81 -25.45 41.00 -22.08
N ALA A 82 -26.41 41.29 -21.19
CA ALA A 82 -27.69 41.88 -21.60
C ALA A 82 -27.50 43.41 -21.74
N PRO A 83 -27.84 43.99 -22.90
CA PRO A 83 -29.10 44.74 -22.99
C PRO A 83 -29.95 44.44 -24.24
#